data_AF-A0A1M3LJG8-F1
#
_entry.id   AF-A0A1M3LJG8-F1
#
_cell.length_a   1.000
_cell.length_b   1.000
_cell.length_c   1.000
_cell.angle_alpha   90.00
_cell.angle_beta   90.00
_cell.angle_gamma   90.00
#
_symmetry.space_group_name_H-M   'P 1'
#
loop_
_entity.id
_entity.type
_entity.pdbx_description
1 polymer ?
#
loop_
_entity_poly.entity_id
_entity_poly.type
_entity_poly.pdbx_seq_one_letter_code
_entity_poly.pdbx_strand_id
1 'polypeptide(L)'
;MNRIAVICAAMAGLALSACAADPQPKMSTLAKRAVTPPGGQWEVTEALAVEPTGSNSAPYKGQKLSLYEKSAGDPAGRSCDTPVYMGWEASPASVLGSGVKGDDVRPVMEVTCKGEAFGTYVGMADGSLMTRVNNWVLTLNRAAPEMAKAPEPVKMTEPEPVKMAEPAKPDSRTIVYLASYPSEKKAQAGWKVLSKKSPILAKQQPIFNSVDLPKKGKWVRLYGLAADEAERATICKQVGKAVDECGSRLRE
;
A
#
# COMPACT_ATOMS: atom_id res chain seq x y z
N MET A 1 -41.50 64.20 30.21
CA MET A 1 -42.09 64.33 31.56
C MET A 1 -42.13 62.95 32.20
N ASN A 2 -41.59 62.82 33.41
CA ASN A 2 -42.03 61.98 34.54
C ASN A 2 -42.51 60.53 34.29
N ARG A 3 -42.23 59.51 35.10
CA ARG A 3 -41.52 59.32 36.38
C ARG A 3 -41.71 57.82 36.75
N ILE A 4 -40.74 57.27 37.49
CA ILE A 4 -40.91 56.30 38.60
C ILE A 4 -41.09 54.80 38.28
N ALA A 5 -40.13 54.08 38.87
CA ALA A 5 -39.96 52.65 39.11
C ALA A 5 -41.10 51.93 39.84
N VAL A 6 -41.18 50.61 39.66
CA VAL A 6 -41.43 49.65 40.75
C VAL A 6 -40.55 48.41 40.54
N ILE A 7 -39.75 48.14 41.55
CA ILE A 7 -38.97 46.92 41.78
C ILE A 7 -39.92 45.87 42.39
N CYS A 8 -39.92 44.65 41.89
CA CYS A 8 -40.32 43.47 42.68
C CYS A 8 -39.40 42.30 42.37
N ALA A 9 -38.67 41.88 43.40
CA ALA A 9 -37.80 40.72 43.41
C ALA A 9 -38.62 39.42 43.49
N ALA A 10 -38.15 38.38 42.80
CA ALA A 10 -38.42 37.00 43.17
C ALA A 10 -37.18 36.15 42.82
N MET A 11 -36.41 35.81 43.84
CA MET A 11 -35.45 34.71 43.80
C MET A 11 -36.23 33.39 43.72
N ALA A 12 -35.81 32.45 42.88
CA ALA A 12 -35.87 31.01 43.18
C ALA A 12 -35.18 30.19 42.09
N GLY A 13 -34.18 29.39 42.49
CA GLY A 13 -33.94 28.09 41.88
C GLY A 13 -32.88 27.99 40.78
N LEU A 14 -31.63 28.35 41.06
CA LEU A 14 -30.49 27.74 40.35
C LEU A 14 -30.33 26.31 40.87
N ALA A 15 -30.98 25.36 40.23
CA ALA A 15 -30.65 23.95 40.39
C ALA A 15 -29.30 23.69 39.70
N LEU A 16 -28.22 23.71 40.50
CA LEU A 16 -26.93 23.16 40.12
C LEU A 16 -27.10 21.64 39.99
N SER A 17 -27.47 21.17 38.80
CA SER A 17 -27.26 19.78 38.41
C SER A 17 -25.75 19.56 38.26
N ALA A 18 -25.11 19.24 39.38
CA ALA A 18 -23.79 18.65 39.39
C ALA A 18 -23.92 17.26 38.73
N CYS A 19 -23.71 17.20 37.42
CA CYS A 19 -23.42 15.94 36.76
C CYS A 19 -22.14 15.42 37.41
N ALA A 20 -22.29 14.44 38.30
CA ALA A 20 -21.21 13.57 38.70
C ALA A 20 -20.68 12.95 37.40
N ALA A 21 -19.56 13.49 36.91
CA ALA A 21 -18.82 12.88 35.84
C ALA A 21 -18.28 11.57 36.42
N ASP A 22 -18.97 10.46 36.10
CA ASP A 22 -18.43 9.13 36.31
C ASP A 22 -16.99 9.13 35.80
N PRO A 23 -16.02 8.63 36.60
CA PRO A 23 -14.66 8.49 36.13
C PRO A 23 -14.70 7.58 34.91
N GLN A 24 -14.56 8.16 33.71
CA GLN A 24 -14.49 7.40 32.48
C GLN A 24 -13.47 6.28 32.69
N PRO A 25 -13.84 5.01 32.45
CA PRO A 25 -12.89 3.92 32.54
C PRO A 25 -11.72 4.30 31.63
N LYS A 26 -10.56 4.57 32.24
CA LYS A 26 -9.32 4.84 31.52
C LYS A 26 -9.11 3.62 30.65
N MET A 27 -9.43 3.74 29.36
CA MET A 27 -9.13 2.70 28.39
C MET A 27 -7.63 2.53 28.47
N SER A 28 -7.22 1.41 29.07
CA SER A 28 -5.84 0.99 29.12
C SER A 28 -5.39 0.89 27.66
N THR A 29 -4.65 1.90 27.20
CA THR A 29 -3.99 1.85 25.91
C THR A 29 -3.09 0.64 25.98
N LEU A 30 -3.51 -0.46 25.35
CA LEU A 30 -2.72 -1.68 25.22
C LEU A 30 -1.33 -1.27 24.76
N ALA A 31 -0.34 -1.48 25.62
CA ALA A 31 1.02 -1.02 25.38
C ALA A 31 1.57 -1.77 24.17
N LYS A 32 1.78 -1.05 23.07
CA LYS A 32 2.41 -1.58 21.87
C LYS A 32 3.88 -1.90 22.18
N ARG A 33 4.38 -3.03 21.69
CA ARG A 33 5.77 -3.49 21.84
C ARG A 33 6.40 -3.75 20.48
N ALA A 34 7.73 -3.62 20.37
CA ALA A 34 8.42 -4.04 19.14
C ALA A 34 8.20 -5.55 18.90
N VAL A 35 7.95 -5.93 17.65
CA VAL A 35 7.75 -7.34 17.24
C VAL A 35 8.53 -7.66 15.98
N THR A 36 8.90 -8.93 15.82
CA THR A 36 9.52 -9.43 14.58
C THR A 36 8.42 -9.74 13.57
N PRO A 37 8.52 -9.28 12.30
CA PRO A 37 7.55 -9.64 11.28
C PRO A 37 7.60 -11.15 10.98
N PRO A 38 6.49 -11.75 10.51
CA PRO A 38 6.42 -13.20 10.30
C PRO A 38 7.31 -13.70 9.14
N GLY A 39 7.93 -12.80 8.36
CA GLY A 39 8.82 -13.15 7.28
C GLY A 39 8.10 -13.66 6.03
N GLY A 40 8.64 -13.36 4.85
CA GLY A 40 8.26 -14.05 3.60
C GLY A 40 7.33 -13.27 2.68
N GLN A 41 6.92 -13.96 1.62
CA GLN A 41 5.96 -13.48 0.64
C GLN A 41 4.55 -13.93 1.04
N TRP A 42 3.60 -13.03 0.86
CA TRP A 42 2.20 -13.20 1.21
C TRP A 42 1.35 -12.87 0.01
N GLU A 43 0.25 -13.60 -0.17
CA GLU A 43 -0.70 -13.41 -1.25
C GLU A 43 -2.10 -13.21 -0.69
N VAL A 44 -2.83 -12.23 -1.23
CA VAL A 44 -4.23 -11.99 -0.90
C VAL A 44 -5.09 -13.08 -1.53
N THR A 45 -5.53 -14.05 -0.74
CA THR A 45 -6.33 -15.19 -1.20
C THR A 45 -7.83 -14.89 -1.17
N GLU A 46 -8.25 -14.04 -0.24
CA GLU A 46 -9.63 -13.60 -0.09
C GLU A 46 -9.71 -12.10 0.13
N ALA A 47 -10.82 -11.51 -0.33
CA ALA A 47 -11.08 -10.09 -0.19
C ALA A 47 -12.59 -9.88 -0.09
N LEU A 48 -13.03 -9.44 1.09
CA LEU A 48 -14.43 -9.24 1.44
C LEU A 48 -14.69 -7.74 1.61
N ALA A 49 -15.69 -7.23 0.91
CA ALA A 49 -16.10 -5.86 1.09
C ALA A 49 -16.88 -5.72 2.42
N VAL A 50 -16.54 -4.72 3.21
CA VAL A 50 -17.22 -4.42 4.48
C VAL A 50 -18.59 -3.81 4.21
N GLU A 51 -18.67 -2.94 3.21
CA GLU A 51 -19.92 -2.36 2.70
C GLU A 51 -20.19 -2.81 1.25
N PRO A 52 -21.45 -2.87 0.80
CA PRO A 52 -21.78 -3.22 -0.58
C PRO A 52 -21.12 -2.25 -1.58
N THR A 53 -20.23 -2.76 -2.43
CA THR A 53 -19.46 -1.94 -3.40
C THR A 53 -20.09 -1.85 -4.78
N GLY A 54 -21.18 -2.59 -5.04
CA GLY A 54 -21.78 -2.71 -6.37
C GLY A 54 -20.88 -3.36 -7.43
N SER A 55 -19.73 -3.90 -7.02
CA SER A 55 -18.75 -4.58 -7.87
C SER A 55 -18.55 -6.01 -7.40
N ASN A 56 -18.55 -6.96 -8.33
CA ASN A 56 -18.34 -8.39 -8.03
C ASN A 56 -16.85 -8.77 -7.99
N SER A 57 -15.93 -7.87 -8.35
CA SER A 57 -14.49 -8.14 -8.31
C SER A 57 -13.80 -7.41 -7.17
N ALA A 58 -13.05 -8.18 -6.37
CA ALA A 58 -12.21 -7.64 -5.33
C ALA A 58 -10.83 -7.26 -5.92
N PRO A 59 -10.43 -5.97 -5.90
CA PRO A 59 -9.26 -5.50 -6.64
C PRO A 59 -7.93 -6.03 -6.10
N TYR A 60 -7.93 -6.56 -4.88
CA TYR A 60 -6.73 -7.01 -4.18
C TYR A 60 -6.49 -8.51 -4.30
N LYS A 61 -7.45 -9.31 -4.79
CA LYS A 61 -7.28 -10.78 -4.85
C LYS A 61 -6.13 -11.16 -5.79
N GLY A 62 -5.22 -12.00 -5.31
CA GLY A 62 -4.01 -12.44 -5.99
C GLY A 62 -2.82 -11.48 -5.89
N GLN A 63 -2.98 -10.33 -5.24
CA GLN A 63 -1.86 -9.41 -5.00
C GLN A 63 -0.87 -10.03 -4.04
N LYS A 64 0.43 -9.85 -4.33
CA LYS A 64 1.52 -10.34 -3.50
C LYS A 64 2.21 -9.20 -2.78
N LEU A 65 2.65 -9.43 -1.55
CA LEU A 65 3.45 -8.49 -0.77
C LEU A 65 4.49 -9.22 0.09
N SER A 66 5.54 -8.50 0.43
CA SER A 66 6.60 -8.97 1.30
C SER A 66 6.44 -8.43 2.72
N LEU A 67 6.72 -9.26 3.73
CA LEU A 67 6.85 -8.81 5.12
C LEU A 67 8.15 -9.38 5.68
N TYR A 68 9.23 -8.61 5.63
CA TYR A 68 10.56 -8.96 6.14
C TYR A 68 11.05 -7.92 7.14
N GLU A 69 12.06 -8.24 7.92
CA GLU A 69 12.62 -7.34 8.95
C GLU A 69 13.00 -5.94 8.42
N LYS A 70 13.49 -5.88 7.17
CA LYS A 70 13.96 -4.64 6.53
C LYS A 70 13.11 -4.20 5.34
N SER A 71 11.98 -4.86 5.09
CA SER A 71 11.09 -4.45 4.00
C SER A 71 9.65 -4.88 4.22
N ALA A 72 8.72 -3.98 3.93
CA ALA A 72 7.29 -4.27 3.93
C ALA A 72 6.67 -3.88 2.59
N GLY A 73 5.79 -4.71 2.07
CA GLY A 73 4.83 -4.37 1.03
C GLY A 73 3.43 -4.27 1.62
N ASP A 74 2.52 -3.62 0.90
CA ASP A 74 1.09 -3.68 1.21
C ASP A 74 0.26 -4.19 0.02
N PRO A 75 -1.02 -4.55 0.23
CA PRO A 75 -1.89 -5.02 -0.85
C PRO A 75 -2.18 -3.98 -1.94
N ALA A 76 -1.88 -2.70 -1.69
CA ALA A 76 -2.02 -1.63 -2.68
C ALA A 76 -0.75 -1.46 -3.54
N GLY A 77 0.30 -2.26 -3.31
CA GLY A 77 1.54 -2.23 -4.06
C GLY A 77 2.58 -1.24 -3.53
N ARG A 78 2.32 -0.57 -2.39
CA ARG A 78 3.33 0.29 -1.75
C ARG A 78 4.43 -0.56 -1.15
N SER A 79 5.65 -0.02 -1.11
CA SER A 79 6.80 -0.63 -0.45
C SER A 79 7.38 0.31 0.61
N CYS A 80 7.91 -0.29 1.68
CA CYS A 80 8.63 0.38 2.75
C CYS A 80 10.00 -0.27 2.91
N ASP A 81 11.05 0.53 2.82
CA ASP A 81 12.46 0.15 2.96
C ASP A 81 12.97 0.22 4.41
N THR A 82 12.22 0.88 5.28
CA THR A 82 12.57 1.14 6.68
C THR A 82 11.35 0.91 7.58
N PRO A 83 10.74 -0.30 7.55
CA PRO A 83 9.55 -0.57 8.33
C PRO A 83 9.87 -0.66 9.82
N VAL A 84 8.98 -0.14 10.66
CA VAL A 84 8.99 -0.37 12.10
C VAL A 84 7.74 -1.17 12.47
N TYR A 85 7.95 -2.30 13.12
CA TYR A 85 6.91 -3.26 13.48
C TYR A 85 6.58 -3.16 14.97
N MET A 86 5.33 -2.82 15.27
CA MET A 86 4.81 -2.73 16.63
C MET A 86 3.63 -3.67 16.78
N GLY A 87 3.63 -4.49 17.83
CA GLY A 87 2.57 -5.45 18.09
C GLY A 87 1.84 -5.23 19.41
N TRP A 88 0.60 -5.69 19.46
CA TRP A 88 -0.27 -5.73 20.63
C TRP A 88 -1.31 -6.83 20.45
N GLU A 89 -2.23 -6.96 21.39
CA GLU A 89 -3.29 -7.96 21.37
C GLU A 89 -4.64 -7.25 21.25
N ALA A 90 -5.50 -7.63 20.30
CA ALA A 90 -6.85 -7.08 20.17
C ALA A 90 -7.79 -8.05 19.44
N SER A 91 -9.10 -7.82 19.53
CA SER A 91 -10.05 -8.61 18.72
C SER A 91 -9.99 -8.18 17.24
N PRO A 92 -10.12 -9.11 16.28
CA PRO A 92 -10.17 -8.77 14.86
C PRO A 92 -11.20 -7.69 14.53
N ALA A 93 -12.38 -7.73 15.15
CA ALA A 93 -13.44 -6.73 14.95
C ALA A 93 -13.02 -5.30 15.34
N SER A 94 -12.22 -5.15 16.41
CA SER A 94 -11.74 -3.84 16.86
C SER A 94 -10.71 -3.21 15.92
N VAL A 95 -9.97 -4.04 15.17
CA VAL A 95 -8.91 -3.60 14.24
C VAL A 95 -9.45 -3.46 12.82
N LEU A 96 -10.24 -4.43 12.37
CA LEU A 96 -10.69 -4.56 10.99
C LEU A 96 -12.11 -4.00 10.77
N GLY A 97 -12.79 -3.58 11.84
CA GLY A 97 -14.11 -2.95 11.80
C GLY A 97 -15.29 -3.91 11.83
N SER A 98 -16.50 -3.33 11.89
CA SER A 98 -17.77 -4.05 11.92
C SER A 98 -17.95 -4.91 10.66
N GLY A 99 -18.19 -6.21 10.83
CA GLY A 99 -18.35 -7.17 9.72
C GLY A 99 -17.36 -8.34 9.77
N VAL A 100 -16.27 -8.21 10.52
CA VAL A 100 -15.37 -9.32 10.83
C VAL A 100 -15.89 -10.06 12.06
N LYS A 101 -16.07 -11.38 11.95
CA LYS A 101 -16.44 -12.23 13.08
C LYS A 101 -15.22 -12.59 13.91
N GLY A 102 -15.38 -12.64 15.23
CA GLY A 102 -14.35 -13.10 16.16
C GLY A 102 -14.09 -12.08 17.25
N ASP A 103 -14.46 -12.45 18.48
CA ASP A 103 -14.20 -11.67 19.69
C ASP A 103 -12.91 -12.10 20.41
N ASP A 104 -12.34 -13.23 19.97
CA ASP A 104 -11.06 -13.73 20.48
C ASP A 104 -9.97 -12.68 20.29
N VAL A 105 -9.22 -12.45 21.36
CA VAL A 105 -8.03 -11.62 21.32
C VAL A 105 -6.95 -12.30 20.49
N ARG A 106 -6.39 -11.58 19.53
CA ARG A 106 -5.38 -12.05 18.57
C ARG A 106 -4.18 -11.10 18.54
N PRO A 107 -2.98 -11.62 18.17
CA PRO A 107 -1.83 -10.76 17.96
C PRO A 107 -2.09 -9.85 16.76
N VAL A 108 -1.84 -8.58 16.94
CA VAL A 108 -1.92 -7.53 15.93
C VAL A 108 -0.52 -6.98 15.71
N MET A 109 -0.17 -6.74 14.45
CA MET A 109 1.08 -6.13 14.03
C MET A 109 0.75 -4.89 13.19
N GLU A 110 1.17 -3.73 13.68
CA GLU A 110 1.22 -2.49 12.91
C GLU A 110 2.59 -2.31 12.31
N VAL A 111 2.56 -1.81 11.09
CA VAL A 111 3.73 -1.41 10.34
C VAL A 111 3.63 0.10 10.16
N THR A 112 4.68 0.80 10.57
CA THR A 112 4.89 2.19 10.20
C THR A 112 6.07 2.30 9.25
N CYS A 113 5.99 3.24 8.31
CA CYS A 113 7.06 3.54 7.38
C CYS A 113 7.44 5.00 7.53
N LYS A 114 8.68 5.29 7.91
CA LYS A 114 9.15 6.68 8.14
C LYS A 114 8.24 7.47 9.10
N GLY A 115 7.68 6.78 10.09
CA GLY A 115 6.76 7.35 11.08
C GLY A 115 5.28 7.41 10.65
N GLU A 116 4.96 7.09 9.40
CA GLU A 116 3.58 7.08 8.89
C GLU A 116 2.94 5.69 8.98
N ALA A 117 1.62 5.63 9.14
CA ALA A 117 0.89 4.38 9.12
C ALA A 117 1.01 3.70 7.75
N PHE A 118 1.55 2.48 7.72
CA PHE A 118 1.77 1.73 6.49
C PHE A 118 0.76 0.58 6.36
N GLY A 119 0.54 -0.20 7.41
CA GLY A 119 -0.46 -1.26 7.43
C GLY A 119 -0.68 -1.85 8.81
N THR A 120 -1.77 -2.59 8.98
CA THR A 120 -2.10 -3.29 10.23
C THR A 120 -2.57 -4.70 9.89
N TYR A 121 -2.00 -5.69 10.56
CA TYR A 121 -2.20 -7.11 10.28
C TYR A 121 -2.62 -7.84 11.55
N VAL A 122 -3.71 -8.58 11.49
CA VAL A 122 -4.18 -9.45 12.59
C VAL A 122 -3.77 -10.87 12.27
N GLY A 123 -3.04 -11.52 13.19
CA GLY A 123 -2.65 -12.91 13.07
C GLY A 123 -3.79 -13.87 13.37
N MET A 124 -4.02 -14.83 12.48
CA MET A 124 -5.07 -15.83 12.62
C MET A 124 -4.50 -17.17 13.12
N ALA A 125 -5.38 -18.03 13.64
CA ALA A 125 -5.00 -19.32 14.23
C ALA A 125 -4.36 -20.29 13.22
N ASP A 126 -4.73 -20.17 11.94
CA ASP A 126 -4.20 -20.97 10.83
C ASP A 126 -2.88 -20.42 10.26
N GLY A 127 -2.34 -19.36 10.86
CA GLY A 127 -1.12 -18.69 10.40
C GLY A 127 -1.34 -17.72 9.24
N SER A 128 -2.57 -17.51 8.79
CA SER A 128 -2.90 -16.43 7.87
C SER A 128 -2.85 -15.07 8.57
N LEU A 129 -2.80 -14.00 7.78
CA LEU A 129 -2.94 -12.63 8.25
C LEU A 129 -4.22 -12.02 7.69
N MET A 130 -4.91 -11.21 8.49
CA MET A 130 -5.99 -10.37 8.01
C MET A 130 -5.60 -8.89 8.07
N THR A 131 -5.97 -8.11 7.06
CA THR A 131 -5.76 -6.66 7.05
C THR A 131 -6.95 -5.94 6.46
N ARG A 132 -7.05 -4.64 6.73
CA ARG A 132 -8.06 -3.77 6.13
C ARG A 132 -7.39 -2.78 5.20
N VAL A 133 -7.88 -2.72 3.96
CA VAL A 133 -7.49 -1.71 2.98
C VAL A 133 -8.76 -1.07 2.42
N ASN A 134 -8.97 0.21 2.73
CA ASN A 134 -10.20 0.94 2.39
C ASN A 134 -11.46 0.19 2.90
N ASN A 135 -12.36 -0.17 1.99
CA ASN A 135 -13.59 -0.92 2.27
C ASN A 135 -13.41 -2.45 2.23
N TRP A 136 -12.18 -2.96 2.17
CA TRP A 136 -11.92 -4.39 2.01
C TRP A 136 -11.19 -4.96 3.21
N VAL A 137 -11.69 -6.08 3.70
CA VAL A 137 -10.98 -6.98 4.61
C VAL A 137 -10.37 -8.07 3.77
N LEU A 138 -9.05 -8.25 3.90
CA LEU A 138 -8.25 -9.13 3.07
C LEU A 138 -7.69 -10.25 3.94
N THR A 139 -7.71 -11.47 3.41
CA THR A 139 -7.01 -12.63 3.98
C THR A 139 -5.75 -12.87 3.17
N LEU A 140 -4.62 -12.94 3.87
CA LEU A 140 -3.31 -13.18 3.30
C LEU A 140 -2.80 -14.55 3.75
N ASN A 141 -2.45 -15.38 2.79
CA ASN A 141 -1.74 -16.63 3.04
C ASN A 141 -0.28 -16.50 2.60
N ARG A 142 0.60 -17.33 3.16
CA ARG A 142 1.97 -17.44 2.65
C ARG A 142 1.90 -17.81 1.17
N ALA A 143 2.53 -16.99 0.33
CA ALA A 143 2.67 -17.31 -1.08
C ALA A 143 3.55 -18.57 -1.18
N ALA A 144 3.14 -19.52 -2.02
CA ALA A 144 4.00 -20.66 -2.32
C ALA A 144 5.35 -20.13 -2.83
N PRO A 145 6.49 -20.71 -2.39
CA PRO A 145 7.78 -20.35 -2.96
C PRO A 145 7.67 -20.56 -4.46
N GLU A 146 7.88 -19.48 -5.22
CA GLU A 146 7.87 -19.55 -6.67
C GLU A 146 9.05 -20.45 -7.05
N MET A 147 8.76 -21.72 -7.35
CA MET A 147 9.73 -22.63 -7.89
C MET A 147 10.24 -21.98 -9.17
N ALA A 148 11.46 -21.43 -9.12
CA ALA A 148 12.14 -20.91 -10.27
C ALA A 148 12.01 -21.96 -11.38
N LYS A 149 11.30 -21.62 -12.47
CA LYS A 149 11.35 -22.45 -13.67
C LYS A 149 12.81 -22.66 -14.00
N ALA A 150 13.25 -23.91 -13.98
CA ALA A 150 14.61 -24.28 -14.36
C ALA A 150 14.90 -23.61 -15.72
N PRO A 151 16.02 -22.89 -15.87
CA PRO A 151 16.40 -22.37 -17.16
C PRO A 151 16.51 -23.55 -18.13
N GLU A 152 15.87 -23.45 -19.29
CA GLU A 152 15.99 -24.45 -20.35
C GLU A 152 17.48 -24.66 -20.67
N PRO A 153 17.92 -25.91 -20.92
CA PRO A 153 19.33 -26.21 -21.15
C PRO A 153 19.79 -25.54 -22.46
N VAL A 154 20.49 -24.42 -22.32
CA VAL A 154 21.18 -23.78 -23.43
C VAL A 154 22.36 -24.69 -23.80
N LYS A 155 22.44 -25.14 -25.05
CA LYS A 155 23.60 -25.85 -25.60
C LYS A 155 24.86 -25.01 -25.34
N MET A 156 25.75 -25.51 -24.48
CA MET A 156 27.04 -24.91 -24.18
C MET A 156 27.86 -24.77 -25.45
N THR A 157 28.17 -23.52 -25.84
CA THR A 157 29.44 -23.22 -26.48
C THR A 157 30.32 -22.67 -25.35
N GLU A 158 31.52 -23.21 -25.22
CA GLU A 158 32.48 -22.94 -24.15
C GLU A 158 32.72 -21.44 -23.95
N PRO A 159 32.46 -20.86 -22.75
CA PRO A 159 32.73 -19.45 -22.51
C PRO A 159 34.15 -19.24 -21.96
N GLU A 160 34.83 -18.24 -22.51
CA GLU A 160 35.98 -17.57 -21.89
C GLU A 160 35.67 -17.11 -20.45
N PRO A 161 36.67 -17.03 -19.56
CA PRO A 161 36.47 -16.70 -18.15
C PRO A 161 35.94 -15.27 -17.99
N VAL A 162 34.65 -15.16 -17.66
CA VAL A 162 34.01 -13.89 -17.29
C VAL A 162 34.48 -13.52 -15.89
N LYS A 163 35.22 -12.41 -15.78
CA LYS A 163 35.44 -11.70 -14.51
C LYS A 163 34.10 -11.52 -13.79
N MET A 164 33.96 -12.12 -12.62
CA MET A 164 32.78 -11.96 -11.77
C MET A 164 32.58 -10.46 -11.51
N ALA A 165 31.50 -9.91 -12.06
CA ALA A 165 31.08 -8.56 -11.73
C ALA A 165 30.57 -8.55 -10.29
N GLU A 166 31.07 -7.57 -9.54
CA GLU A 166 30.67 -7.23 -8.18
C GLU A 166 29.13 -7.11 -8.04
N PRO A 167 28.53 -7.56 -6.93
CA PRO A 167 27.09 -7.48 -6.73
C PRO A 167 26.61 -6.03 -6.83
N ALA A 168 25.75 -5.76 -7.83
CA ALA A 168 25.21 -4.44 -8.07
C ALA A 168 24.45 -3.94 -6.82
N LYS A 169 24.79 -2.73 -6.38
CA LYS A 169 24.09 -2.03 -5.30
C LYS A 169 22.58 -1.97 -5.60
N PRO A 170 21.71 -2.07 -4.57
CA PRO A 170 20.27 -1.91 -4.75
C PRO A 170 20.00 -0.58 -5.44
N ASP A 171 19.34 -0.66 -6.59
CA ASP A 171 19.03 0.49 -7.42
C ASP A 171 17.95 1.32 -6.74
N SER A 172 18.35 2.42 -6.09
CA SER A 172 17.46 3.30 -5.32
C SER A 172 16.56 4.20 -6.20
N ARG A 173 16.53 3.95 -7.51
CA ARG A 173 15.72 4.72 -8.46
C ARG A 173 14.22 4.43 -8.26
N THR A 174 13.42 5.48 -8.37
CA THR A 174 11.96 5.41 -8.27
C THR A 174 11.34 5.20 -9.65
N ILE A 175 10.21 4.47 -9.71
CA ILE A 175 9.45 4.31 -10.95
C ILE A 175 8.74 5.62 -11.30
N VAL A 176 8.67 5.95 -12.58
CA VAL A 176 7.91 7.09 -13.11
C VAL A 176 6.91 6.57 -14.11
N TYR A 177 5.61 6.72 -13.83
CA TYR A 177 4.57 6.37 -14.79
C TYR A 177 4.67 7.24 -16.04
N LEU A 178 4.67 6.63 -17.22
CA LEU A 178 4.76 7.35 -18.49
C LEU A 178 3.43 7.34 -19.25
N ALA A 179 2.85 6.15 -19.46
CA ALA A 179 1.61 5.98 -20.21
C ALA A 179 1.02 4.57 -20.01
N SER A 180 -0.23 4.38 -20.44
CA SER A 180 -0.89 3.07 -20.49
C SER A 180 -1.24 2.72 -21.94
N TYR A 181 -1.02 1.47 -22.33
CA TYR A 181 -1.28 0.96 -23.67
C TYR A 181 -2.18 -0.29 -23.61
N PRO A 182 -2.98 -0.60 -24.64
CA PRO A 182 -3.85 -1.78 -24.63
C PRO A 182 -3.08 -3.10 -24.82
N SER A 183 -1.78 -3.07 -25.13
CA SER A 183 -0.94 -4.26 -25.25
C SER A 183 0.54 -3.93 -25.09
N GLU A 184 1.34 -4.95 -24.75
CA GLU A 184 2.78 -4.82 -24.58
C GLU A 184 3.48 -4.39 -25.88
N LYS A 185 3.06 -4.91 -27.04
CA LYS A 185 3.57 -4.48 -28.35
C LYS A 185 3.39 -2.97 -28.58
N LYS A 186 2.24 -2.41 -28.17
CA LYS A 186 2.01 -0.95 -28.25
C LYS A 186 2.81 -0.19 -27.20
N ALA A 187 2.97 -0.74 -25.99
CA ALA A 187 3.82 -0.15 -24.96
C ALA A 187 5.29 -0.07 -25.40
N GLN A 188 5.80 -1.11 -26.06
CA GLN A 188 7.15 -1.14 -26.60
C GLN A 188 7.35 -0.14 -27.75
N ALA A 189 6.36 0.00 -28.63
CA ALA A 189 6.37 1.04 -29.66
C ALA A 189 6.34 2.45 -29.04
N GLY A 190 5.52 2.65 -28.01
CA GLY A 190 5.48 3.86 -27.20
C GLY A 190 6.84 4.18 -26.59
N TRP A 191 7.49 3.21 -25.94
CA TRP A 191 8.83 3.38 -25.37
C TRP A 191 9.84 3.88 -26.39
N LYS A 192 9.86 3.32 -27.62
CA LYS A 192 10.75 3.78 -28.69
C LYS A 192 10.53 5.25 -29.09
N VAL A 193 9.32 5.76 -28.93
CA VAL A 193 9.00 7.18 -29.18
C VAL A 193 9.45 8.04 -28.00
N LEU A 194 9.18 7.61 -26.77
CA LEU A 194 9.52 8.35 -25.55
C LEU A 194 11.03 8.42 -25.31
N SER A 195 11.75 7.33 -25.55
CA SER A 195 13.21 7.26 -25.38
C SER A 195 13.96 8.16 -26.36
N LYS A 196 13.41 8.41 -27.57
CA LYS A 196 13.97 9.41 -28.50
C LYS A 196 13.83 10.85 -27.99
N LYS A 197 12.84 11.12 -27.14
CA LYS A 197 12.55 12.45 -26.58
C LYS A 197 13.28 12.70 -25.26
N SER A 198 13.59 11.64 -24.52
CA SER A 198 14.28 11.72 -23.24
C SER A 198 15.62 10.98 -23.28
N PRO A 199 16.77 11.70 -23.26
CA PRO A 199 18.09 11.08 -23.13
C PRO A 199 18.25 10.25 -21.85
N ILE A 200 17.45 10.52 -20.82
CA ILE A 200 17.40 9.75 -19.58
C ILE A 200 16.78 8.37 -19.87
N LEU A 201 15.60 8.34 -20.48
CA LEU A 201 14.92 7.08 -20.85
C LEU A 201 15.71 6.28 -21.91
N ALA A 202 16.45 6.93 -22.81
CA ALA A 202 17.28 6.27 -23.82
C ALA A 202 18.35 5.33 -23.25
N LYS A 203 18.76 5.54 -21.99
CA LYS A 203 19.78 4.75 -21.29
C LYS A 203 19.16 3.65 -20.41
N GLN A 204 17.86 3.46 -20.49
CA GLN A 204 17.10 2.58 -19.60
C GLN A 204 16.35 1.51 -20.38
N GLN A 205 15.98 0.44 -19.71
CA GLN A 205 14.98 -0.51 -20.21
C GLN A 205 13.59 -0.09 -19.73
N PRO A 206 12.53 -0.27 -20.54
CA PRO A 206 11.16 -0.02 -20.11
C PRO A 206 10.74 -1.01 -19.03
N ILE A 207 9.91 -0.56 -18.09
CA ILE A 207 9.20 -1.44 -17.17
C ILE A 207 7.74 -1.52 -17.62
N PHE A 208 7.22 -2.74 -17.77
CA PHE A 208 5.85 -3.02 -18.15
C PHE A 208 5.09 -3.67 -17.00
N ASN A 209 3.92 -3.14 -16.66
CA ASN A 209 3.02 -3.76 -15.69
C ASN A 209 1.64 -3.98 -16.32
N SER A 210 1.19 -5.23 -16.38
CA SER A 210 -0.13 -5.56 -16.90
C SER A 210 -1.20 -5.35 -15.82
N VAL A 211 -2.22 -4.57 -16.13
CA VAL A 211 -3.35 -4.26 -15.25
C VAL A 211 -4.67 -4.54 -15.95
N ASP A 212 -5.64 -5.10 -15.23
CA ASP A 212 -7.01 -5.22 -15.73
C ASP A 212 -7.82 -4.02 -15.25
N LEU A 213 -8.35 -3.23 -16.20
CA LEU A 213 -9.10 -2.02 -15.93
C LEU A 213 -10.59 -2.30 -16.12
N PRO A 214 -11.45 -2.00 -15.11
CA PRO A 214 -12.88 -2.15 -15.23
C PRO A 214 -13.43 -1.49 -16.49
N LYS A 215 -14.23 -2.23 -17.27
CA LYS A 215 -14.83 -1.81 -18.55
C LYS A 215 -13.85 -1.51 -19.70
N LYS A 216 -12.53 -1.58 -19.47
CA LYS A 216 -11.50 -1.30 -20.48
C LYS A 216 -10.61 -2.52 -20.79
N GLY A 217 -10.71 -3.60 -20.01
CA GLY A 217 -9.98 -4.85 -20.20
C GLY A 217 -8.51 -4.74 -19.78
N LYS A 218 -7.66 -5.61 -20.34
CA LYS A 218 -6.22 -5.63 -20.04
C LYS A 218 -5.49 -4.46 -20.69
N TRP A 219 -4.71 -3.76 -19.89
CA TRP A 219 -3.81 -2.68 -20.29
C TRP A 219 -2.42 -2.93 -19.74
N VAL A 220 -1.42 -2.30 -20.34
CA VAL A 220 -0.02 -2.34 -19.94
C VAL A 220 0.41 -0.92 -19.57
N ARG A 221 0.71 -0.71 -18.30
CA ARG A 221 1.34 0.52 -17.81
C ARG A 221 2.82 0.48 -18.13
N LEU A 222 3.33 1.56 -18.70
CA LEU A 222 4.72 1.76 -19.06
C LEU A 222 5.35 2.73 -18.08
N TYR A 223 6.51 2.35 -17.53
CA TYR A 223 7.28 3.16 -16.58
C TYR A 223 8.73 3.34 -17.05
N GLY A 224 9.32 4.46 -16.63
CA GLY A 224 10.76 4.69 -16.60
C GLY A 224 11.29 4.72 -15.17
N LEU A 225 12.58 4.92 -15.00
CA LEU A 225 13.22 5.09 -13.69
C LEU A 225 13.77 6.51 -13.55
N ALA A 226 13.66 7.08 -12.35
CA ALA A 226 14.24 8.36 -11.98
C ALA A 226 15.06 8.24 -10.70
N ALA A 227 16.24 8.87 -10.67
CA ALA A 227 17.06 8.96 -9.46
C ALA A 227 16.34 9.67 -8.31
N ASP A 228 15.60 10.73 -8.61
CA ASP A 228 14.90 11.57 -7.64
C ASP A 228 13.72 12.32 -8.29
N GLU A 229 13.05 13.19 -7.52
CA GLU A 229 11.93 14.01 -7.99
C GLU A 229 12.33 15.02 -9.09
N ALA A 230 13.56 15.52 -9.08
CA ALA A 230 14.03 16.47 -10.09
C ALA A 230 14.26 15.77 -11.43
N GLU A 231 14.83 14.56 -11.42
CA GLU A 231 14.98 13.72 -12.60
C GLU A 231 13.62 13.28 -13.14
N ARG A 232 12.68 12.89 -12.27
CA ARG A 232 11.28 12.61 -12.63
C ARG A 232 10.62 13.79 -13.35
N ALA A 233 10.71 14.99 -12.78
CA ALA A 233 10.16 16.19 -13.39
C ALA A 233 10.81 16.47 -14.76
N THR A 234 12.11 16.21 -14.87
CA THR A 234 12.86 16.35 -16.13
C THR A 234 12.39 15.35 -17.19
N ILE A 235 12.20 14.08 -16.83
CA ILE A 235 11.64 13.05 -17.72
C ILE A 235 10.27 13.51 -18.22
N CYS A 236 9.37 13.90 -17.32
CA CYS A 236 8.01 14.31 -17.70
C CYS A 236 7.98 15.57 -18.56
N LYS A 237 8.87 16.54 -18.30
CA LYS A 237 9.04 17.71 -19.17
C LYS A 237 9.50 17.33 -20.58
N GLN A 238 10.42 16.36 -20.70
CA GLN A 238 10.95 15.90 -21.99
C GLN A 238 9.91 15.13 -22.80
N VAL A 239 9.07 14.30 -22.15
CA VAL A 239 8.06 13.49 -22.84
C VAL A 239 6.70 14.16 -22.98
N GLY A 240 6.44 15.29 -22.30
CA GLY A 240 5.11 15.82 -22.01
C GLY A 240 4.13 15.96 -23.19
N LYS A 241 4.56 16.35 -24.39
CA LYS A 241 3.63 16.42 -25.55
C LYS A 241 3.26 15.06 -26.15
N ALA A 242 3.92 13.98 -25.73
CA ALA A 242 3.72 12.63 -26.23
C ALA A 242 2.89 11.76 -25.27
N VAL A 243 2.64 12.23 -24.04
CA VAL A 243 1.92 11.49 -23.00
C VAL A 243 1.08 12.44 -22.16
N ASP A 244 -0.16 12.07 -21.87
CA ASP A 244 -1.11 12.97 -21.20
C ASP A 244 -0.93 13.03 -19.68
N GLU A 245 -0.42 11.95 -19.05
CA GLU A 245 -0.41 11.78 -17.58
C GLU A 245 0.96 11.36 -17.03
N CYS A 246 2.08 11.91 -17.53
CA CYS A 246 3.40 11.54 -17.00
C CYS A 246 3.56 11.85 -15.50
N GLY A 247 4.11 10.90 -14.74
CA GLY A 247 4.45 11.05 -13.32
C GLY A 247 3.25 10.97 -12.38
N SER A 248 2.08 10.53 -12.89
CA SER A 248 0.89 10.33 -12.07
C SER A 248 1.14 9.28 -10.98
N ARG A 249 1.23 9.74 -9.73
CA ARG A 249 1.38 8.89 -8.53
C ARG A 249 0.24 7.90 -8.33
N LEU A 250 -0.95 8.20 -8.84
CA LEU A 250 -2.12 7.31 -8.78
C LEU A 250 -2.00 6.10 -9.73
N ARG A 251 -0.93 6.04 -10.54
CA ARG A 251 -0.68 5.00 -11.55
C ARG A 251 0.61 4.21 -11.28
N GLU A 252 1.41 4.67 -10.32
CA GLU A 252 2.56 3.97 -9.75
C GLU A 252 2.07 2.90 -8.79
#